data_AF-A0A1G2RMX2-F1
#
_entry.id   AF-A0A1G2RMX2-F1
#
_cell.length_a   1.000
_cell.length_b   1.000
_cell.length_c   1.000
_cell.angle_alpha   90.00
_cell.angle_beta   90.00
_cell.angle_gamma   90.00
#
_symmetry.space_group_name_H-M   'P 1'
#
loop_
_entity.id
_entity.type
_entity.pdbx_description
1 polymer ?
#
loop_
_entity_poly.entity_id
_entity_poly.type
_entity_poly.pdbx_seq_one_letter_code
_entity_poly.pdbx_strand_id
1 'polypeptide(L)'
;MLWFWQLVLGNRVARAFHRRFSMGSEEKSFASELEFELLAAGLPAYPHNILGRPYRFGCDFGSHRQILVGTVLAIKLSDEGALELHVSNPSFWGTSLISIMHNNGEWMAYLDIKPPERTEEEEEERDEMSEEEQACAIDQEIAAKFFRGEFVLL
;
A
#
# COMPACT_ATOMS: atom_id res chain seq x y z
N MET A 1 2.12 19.13 -7.00
CA MET A 1 2.54 18.11 -6.02
C MET A 1 2.01 18.36 -4.59
N LEU A 2 0.83 18.95 -4.41
CA LEU A 2 0.20 19.11 -3.08
C LEU A 2 -0.80 18.00 -2.72
N TRP A 3 -1.01 17.04 -3.62
CA TRP A 3 -2.12 16.07 -3.55
C TRP A 3 -1.82 14.81 -2.74
N PHE A 4 -0.57 14.33 -2.73
CA PHE A 4 -0.16 13.19 -1.89
C PHE A 4 -0.26 13.54 -0.40
N TRP A 5 0.18 14.74 -0.02
CA TRP A 5 -0.03 15.25 1.33
C TRP A 5 -1.50 15.56 1.64
N GLN A 6 -2.33 15.98 0.67
CA GLN A 6 -3.79 16.09 0.90
C GLN A 6 -4.46 14.72 1.13
N LEU A 7 -3.98 13.64 0.51
CA LEU A 7 -4.47 12.28 0.73
C LEU A 7 -4.18 11.78 2.17
N VAL A 8 -3.07 12.26 2.76
CA VAL A 8 -2.65 11.94 4.14
C VAL A 8 -3.22 12.92 5.18
N LEU A 9 -3.28 14.22 4.88
CA LEU A 9 -3.73 15.28 5.80
C LEU A 9 -5.24 15.50 5.82
N GLY A 10 -5.95 15.31 4.71
CA GLY A 10 -7.42 15.42 4.67
C GLY A 10 -8.10 14.45 5.65
N ASN A 11 -7.43 13.34 5.94
CA ASN A 11 -7.84 12.31 6.88
C ASN A 11 -7.69 12.68 8.37
N ARG A 12 -6.88 13.69 8.74
CA ARG A 12 -6.77 14.10 10.15
C ARG A 12 -8.07 14.69 10.65
N VAL A 13 -8.76 15.50 9.84
CA VAL A 13 -9.93 16.26 10.30
C VAL A 13 -11.19 15.41 10.29
N ALA A 14 -11.41 14.58 9.25
CA ALA A 14 -12.58 13.70 9.17
C ALA A 14 -12.53 12.54 10.18
N ARG A 15 -11.36 11.90 10.36
CA ARG A 15 -11.21 10.81 11.34
C ARG A 15 -11.07 11.33 12.78
N ALA A 16 -10.51 12.51 13.03
CA ALA A 16 -10.57 13.14 14.35
C ALA A 16 -12.00 13.50 14.75
N PHE A 17 -12.86 13.89 13.80
CA PHE A 17 -14.28 14.12 14.08
C PHE A 17 -15.00 12.81 14.44
N HIS A 18 -14.73 11.71 13.71
CA HIS A 18 -15.33 10.40 14.02
C HIS A 18 -14.77 9.77 15.33
N ARG A 19 -13.48 9.97 15.65
CA ARG A 19 -12.87 9.54 16.91
C ARG A 19 -13.33 10.38 18.11
N ARG A 20 -13.58 11.69 17.93
CA ARG A 20 -13.95 12.61 19.03
C ARG A 20 -15.43 12.52 19.43
N PHE A 21 -16.33 12.06 18.54
CA PHE A 21 -17.74 11.83 18.87
C PHE A 21 -18.04 10.40 19.36
N SER A 22 -17.06 9.50 19.36
CA SER A 22 -17.17 8.14 19.91
C SER A 22 -16.42 8.04 21.25
N MET A 23 -16.65 9.01 22.15
CA MET A 23 -16.33 8.85 23.58
C MET A 23 -17.43 7.99 24.22
N GLY A 24 -17.32 6.69 23.97
CA GLY A 24 -18.17 5.63 24.51
C GLY A 24 -17.38 4.33 24.58
N SER A 25 -16.33 4.33 25.40
CA SER A 25 -15.76 3.20 26.16
C SER A 25 -16.00 1.76 25.68
N GLU A 26 -15.49 1.37 24.51
CA GLU A 26 -15.05 -0.01 24.24
C GLU A 26 -13.78 0.07 23.37
N GLU A 27 -12.66 -0.46 23.85
CA GLU A 27 -11.51 -0.75 22.99
C GLU A 27 -12.02 -1.65 21.87
N LYS A 28 -11.99 -1.17 20.62
CA LYS A 28 -12.29 -2.04 19.49
C LYS A 28 -11.23 -3.14 19.48
N SER A 29 -11.68 -4.38 19.63
CA SER A 29 -10.81 -5.55 19.50
C SER A 29 -10.17 -5.55 18.11
N PHE A 30 -8.90 -5.95 18.03
CA PHE A 30 -8.19 -6.15 16.75
C PHE A 30 -9.04 -6.93 15.72
N ALA A 31 -9.80 -7.91 16.19
CA ALA A 31 -10.68 -8.71 15.33
C ALA A 31 -11.79 -7.87 14.66
N SER A 32 -12.40 -6.92 15.37
CA SER A 32 -13.46 -6.09 14.82
C SER A 32 -12.94 -4.99 13.91
N GLU A 33 -11.74 -4.46 14.17
CA GLU A 33 -11.07 -3.54 13.25
C GLU A 33 -10.68 -4.24 11.95
N LEU A 34 -10.09 -5.44 12.05
CA LEU A 34 -9.75 -6.24 10.89
C LEU A 34 -10.99 -6.59 10.05
N GLU A 35 -12.07 -7.05 10.69
CA GLU A 35 -13.33 -7.36 10.00
C GLU A 35 -13.88 -6.15 9.25
N PHE A 36 -13.88 -4.98 9.89
CA PHE A 36 -14.34 -3.74 9.28
C PHE A 36 -13.52 -3.37 8.04
N GLU A 37 -12.19 -3.41 8.14
CA GLU A 37 -11.31 -3.05 7.02
C GLU A 37 -11.36 -4.07 5.88
N LEU A 38 -11.53 -5.36 6.18
CA LEU A 38 -11.75 -6.39 5.16
C LEU A 38 -13.04 -6.14 4.38
N LEU A 39 -14.14 -5.89 5.08
CA LEU A 39 -15.43 -5.59 4.44
C LEU A 39 -15.37 -4.27 3.65
N ALA A 40 -14.70 -3.25 4.18
CA ALA A 40 -14.50 -1.97 3.48
C ALA A 40 -13.68 -2.14 2.19
N ALA A 41 -12.76 -3.11 2.16
CA ALA A 41 -11.98 -3.48 0.99
C ALA A 41 -12.74 -4.43 0.02
N GLY A 42 -13.99 -4.80 0.33
CA GLY A 42 -14.78 -5.73 -0.48
C GLY A 42 -14.37 -7.20 -0.34
N LEU A 43 -13.68 -7.55 0.74
CA LEU A 43 -13.22 -8.90 1.04
C LEU A 43 -14.14 -9.62 2.04
N PRO A 44 -14.06 -10.97 2.12
CA PRO A 44 -14.72 -11.72 3.18
C PRO A 44 -14.33 -11.24 4.59
N ALA A 45 -15.31 -11.16 5.49
CA ALA A 45 -15.11 -10.76 6.89
C ALA A 45 -14.06 -11.59 7.65
N TYR A 46 -13.91 -12.86 7.30
CA TYR A 46 -13.07 -13.79 8.04
C TYR A 46 -11.77 -14.14 7.31
N PRO A 47 -10.59 -13.98 7.94
CA PRO A 47 -9.29 -14.25 7.32
C PRO A 47 -9.10 -15.64 6.70
N HIS A 48 -9.73 -16.69 7.27
CA HIS A 48 -9.63 -18.05 6.73
C HIS A 48 -10.27 -18.20 5.33
N ASN A 49 -11.11 -17.26 4.90
CA ASN A 49 -11.66 -17.21 3.56
C ASN A 49 -10.78 -16.45 2.57
N ILE A 50 -9.65 -15.90 3.02
CA ILE A 50 -8.73 -15.09 2.22
C ILE A 50 -7.35 -15.75 2.17
N LEU A 51 -6.84 -16.19 3.32
CA LEU A 51 -5.52 -16.81 3.43
C LEU A 51 -5.44 -18.09 2.59
N GLY A 52 -4.37 -18.22 1.81
CA GLY A 52 -4.14 -19.32 0.86
C GLY A 52 -4.98 -19.23 -0.42
N ARG A 53 -5.88 -18.26 -0.55
CA ARG A 53 -6.69 -18.09 -1.77
C ARG A 53 -5.89 -17.44 -2.88
N PRO A 54 -6.14 -17.85 -4.14
CA PRO A 54 -5.59 -17.17 -5.29
C PRO A 54 -6.17 -15.76 -5.42
N TYR A 55 -5.40 -14.85 -5.99
CA TYR A 55 -5.85 -13.51 -6.35
C TYR A 55 -5.45 -13.17 -7.79
N ARG A 56 -6.09 -12.14 -8.31
CA ARG A 56 -5.70 -11.42 -9.52
C ARG A 56 -5.59 -9.94 -9.22
N PHE A 57 -4.51 -9.31 -9.67
CA PHE A 57 -4.33 -7.86 -9.60
C PHE A 57 -4.05 -7.30 -10.99
N GLY A 58 -4.98 -6.49 -11.51
CA GLY A 58 -4.80 -5.82 -12.80
C GLY A 58 -4.27 -4.40 -12.60
N CYS A 59 -3.21 -4.00 -13.32
CA CYS A 59 -2.68 -2.63 -13.23
C CYS A 59 -2.19 -2.11 -14.57
N ASP A 60 -2.11 -0.78 -14.65
CA ASP A 60 -1.43 -0.05 -15.72
C ASP A 60 0.00 0.26 -15.27
N PHE A 61 0.98 -0.14 -16.06
CA PHE A 61 2.40 0.16 -15.84
C PHE A 61 2.97 0.80 -17.11
N GLY A 62 3.20 2.11 -17.08
CA GLY A 62 3.60 2.88 -18.26
C GLY A 62 2.55 2.78 -19.37
N SER A 63 2.94 2.25 -20.54
CA SER A 63 2.06 2.05 -21.70
C SER A 63 1.46 0.64 -21.77
N HIS A 64 1.65 -0.20 -20.76
CA HIS A 64 1.24 -1.60 -20.76
C HIS A 64 0.19 -1.89 -19.69
N ARG A 65 -0.78 -2.75 -20.03
CA ARG A 65 -1.74 -3.34 -19.09
C ARG A 65 -1.26 -4.72 -18.67
N GLN A 66 -1.33 -5.02 -17.39
CA GLN A 66 -0.76 -6.25 -16.86
C GLN A 66 -1.66 -6.86 -15.79
N ILE A 67 -1.47 -8.17 -15.61
CA ILE A 67 -2.20 -8.96 -14.63
C ILE A 67 -1.17 -9.74 -13.81
N LEU A 68 -1.19 -9.52 -12.50
CA LEU A 68 -0.43 -10.28 -11.52
C LEU A 68 -1.35 -11.33 -10.90
N VAL A 69 -0.82 -12.54 -10.69
CA VAL A 69 -1.53 -13.64 -10.06
C VAL A 69 -0.64 -14.27 -8.99
N GLY A 70 -1.26 -14.73 -7.92
CA GLY A 70 -0.57 -15.40 -6.83
C GLY A 70 -1.56 -15.83 -5.75
N THR A 71 -1.07 -16.07 -4.54
CA THR A 71 -1.88 -16.45 -3.38
C THR A 71 -1.68 -15.47 -2.23
N VAL A 72 -2.72 -15.20 -1.45
CA VAL A 72 -2.59 -14.40 -0.22
C VAL A 72 -1.96 -15.26 0.88
N LEU A 73 -0.88 -14.77 1.49
CA LEU A 73 -0.10 -15.48 2.50
C LEU A 73 -0.31 -14.95 3.91
N ALA A 74 -0.50 -13.64 4.07
CA ALA A 74 -0.79 -13.02 5.35
C ALA A 74 -1.61 -11.74 5.18
N ILE A 75 -2.26 -11.32 6.26
CA ILE A 75 -3.02 -10.07 6.33
C ILE A 75 -2.45 -9.26 7.47
N LYS A 76 -2.17 -7.99 7.21
CA LYS A 76 -1.66 -7.04 8.18
C LYS A 76 -2.57 -5.82 8.19
N LEU A 77 -2.82 -5.32 9.39
CA LEU A 77 -3.52 -4.06 9.62
C LEU A 77 -2.47 -3.05 10.10
N SER A 78 -2.35 -1.91 9.41
CA SER A 78 -1.50 -0.81 9.83
C SER A 78 -2.20 0.03 10.91
N ASP A 79 -1.42 0.62 11.82
CA ASP A 79 -1.90 1.59 12.83
C ASP A 79 -2.58 2.82 12.19
N GLU A 80 -2.30 3.05 10.90
CA GLU A 80 -2.87 4.13 10.08
C GLU A 80 -4.19 3.72 9.38
N GLY A 81 -4.63 2.47 9.57
CA GLY A 81 -5.86 1.91 9.00
C GLY A 81 -5.71 1.41 7.56
N ALA A 82 -4.48 1.20 7.09
CA ALA A 82 -4.25 0.54 5.80
C ALA A 82 -4.31 -0.98 5.97
N LEU A 83 -5.07 -1.65 5.10
CA LEU A 83 -5.11 -3.10 5.01
C LEU A 83 -4.04 -3.57 4.03
N GLU A 84 -3.14 -4.46 4.45
CA GLU A 84 -2.05 -4.98 3.64
C GLU A 84 -2.16 -6.50 3.51
N LEU A 85 -2.20 -6.98 2.27
CA LEU A 85 -2.18 -8.39 1.91
C LEU A 85 -0.76 -8.77 1.46
N HIS A 86 -0.08 -9.60 2.24
CA HIS A 86 1.16 -10.23 1.77
C HIS A 86 0.80 -11.33 0.81
N VAL A 87 1.45 -11.37 -0.34
CA VAL A 87 1.14 -12.28 -1.42
C VAL A 87 2.35 -13.12 -1.79
N SER A 88 2.13 -14.30 -2.37
CA SER A 88 3.23 -15.07 -2.96
C SER A 88 3.86 -14.23 -4.06
N ASN A 89 5.17 -14.00 -4.02
CA ASN A 89 5.89 -13.12 -4.94
C ASN A 89 5.82 -13.62 -6.40
N PRO A 90 4.98 -13.08 -7.30
CA PRO A 90 5.30 -13.16 -8.71
C PRO A 90 6.61 -12.38 -8.93
N SER A 91 7.60 -13.01 -9.58
CA SER A 91 8.70 -12.24 -10.16
C SER A 91 8.13 -11.35 -11.25
N PHE A 92 8.34 -10.05 -11.10
CA PHE A 92 7.80 -9.02 -11.95
C PHE A 92 8.93 -8.15 -12.46
N TRP A 93 9.31 -8.30 -13.73
CA TRP A 93 10.33 -7.46 -14.39
C TRP A 93 11.67 -7.39 -13.62
N GLY A 94 12.06 -8.48 -12.98
CA GLY A 94 13.30 -8.56 -12.17
C GLY A 94 13.16 -8.09 -10.72
N THR A 95 11.99 -7.60 -10.31
CA THR A 95 11.66 -7.24 -8.91
C THR A 95 10.57 -8.17 -8.37
N SER A 96 10.43 -8.25 -7.05
CA SER A 96 9.43 -9.11 -6.41
C SER A 96 8.27 -8.27 -5.89
N LEU A 97 7.02 -8.64 -6.22
CA LEU A 97 5.85 -8.06 -5.54
C LEU A 97 5.83 -8.53 -4.09
N ILE A 98 5.81 -7.60 -3.14
CA ILE A 98 5.81 -7.90 -1.70
C ILE A 98 4.37 -8.01 -1.17
N SER A 99 3.56 -7.00 -1.47
CA SER A 99 2.22 -6.88 -0.91
C SER A 99 1.26 -6.10 -1.80
N ILE A 100 -0.02 -6.26 -1.51
CA ILE A 100 -1.11 -5.49 -2.10
C ILE A 100 -1.85 -4.81 -0.96
N MET A 101 -1.92 -3.50 -1.00
CA MET A 101 -2.50 -2.66 0.03
C MET A 101 -3.83 -2.05 -0.43
N HIS A 102 -4.80 -1.99 0.47
CA HIS A 102 -6.02 -1.19 0.31
C HIS A 102 -5.97 0.01 1.25
N ASN A 103 -6.07 1.20 0.68
CA ASN A 103 -6.12 2.45 1.44
C ASN A 103 -7.01 3.47 0.72
N ASN A 104 -7.88 4.15 1.47
CA ASN A 104 -8.81 5.16 0.95
C ASN A 104 -9.66 4.70 -0.26
N GLY A 105 -10.06 3.43 -0.29
CA GLY A 105 -10.88 2.87 -1.38
C GLY A 105 -10.09 2.51 -2.65
N GLU A 106 -8.76 2.61 -2.62
CA GLU A 106 -7.90 2.26 -3.75
C GLU A 106 -7.01 1.07 -3.40
N TRP A 107 -6.81 0.19 -4.38
CA TRP A 107 -5.88 -0.92 -4.29
C TRP A 107 -4.54 -0.56 -4.94
N MET A 108 -3.45 -0.87 -4.24
CA MET A 108 -2.06 -0.56 -4.62
C MET A 108 -1.19 -1.81 -4.51
N ALA A 109 -0.39 -2.11 -5.52
CA ALA A 109 0.68 -3.11 -5.45
C ALA A 109 1.99 -2.47 -4.99
N TYR A 110 2.73 -3.13 -4.09
CA TYR A 110 4.03 -2.70 -3.59
C TYR A 110 5.15 -3.65 -4.03
N LEU A 111 6.13 -3.13 -4.77
CA LEU A 111 7.27 -3.90 -5.29
C LEU A 111 8.53 -3.72 -4.43
N ASP A 112 9.28 -4.81 -4.25
CA ASP A 112 10.66 -4.82 -3.73
C ASP A 112 11.62 -4.31 -4.81
N ILE A 113 11.54 -3.01 -5.10
CA ILE A 113 12.57 -2.36 -5.91
C ILE A 113 13.69 -2.02 -4.95
N LYS A 114 14.74 -2.85 -4.95
CA LYS A 114 16.03 -2.45 -4.39
C LYS A 114 16.46 -1.16 -5.10
N PRO A 115 16.82 -0.10 -4.37
CA PRO A 115 17.52 1.01 -4.99
C PRO A 115 18.73 0.42 -5.76
N PRO A 116 19.02 0.88 -6.98
CA PRO A 116 20.27 0.50 -7.62
C PRO A 116 21.43 0.81 -6.67
N GLU A 117 22.42 -0.09 -6.60
CA GLU A 117 23.67 0.20 -5.89
C GLU A 117 24.27 1.46 -6.53
N ARG A 118 24.32 2.55 -5.75
CA ARG A 118 24.83 3.85 -6.20
C ARG A 118 26.34 3.86 -6.09
N THR A 119 27.00 4.54 -7.02
CA THR A 119 28.44 4.77 -6.94
C THR A 119 28.76 5.90 -5.95
N GLU A 120 29.99 5.95 -5.44
CA GLU A 120 30.45 7.01 -4.52
C GLU A 120 30.25 8.43 -5.12
N GLU A 121 30.40 8.57 -6.45
CA GLU A 121 30.14 9.83 -7.18
C GLU A 121 28.65 10.22 -7.17
N GLU A 122 27.73 9.26 -7.27
CA GLU A 122 26.28 9.49 -7.22
C GLU A 122 25.77 9.79 -5.78
N GLU A 123 26.53 9.38 -4.76
CA GLU A 123 26.27 9.75 -3.37
C GLU A 123 26.73 11.18 -3.08
N GLU A 124 27.90 11.59 -3.57
CA GLU A 124 28.41 12.96 -3.44
C GLU A 124 27.50 13.99 -4.13
N GLU A 125 27.04 13.71 -5.36
CA GLU A 125 26.09 14.58 -6.08
C GLU A 125 24.77 14.76 -5.32
N ARG A 126 24.35 13.74 -4.55
CA ARG A 126 23.10 13.76 -3.79
C ARG A 126 23.22 14.65 -2.56
N ASP A 127 24.36 14.60 -1.87
CA ASP A 127 24.66 15.43 -0.70
C ASP A 127 24.80 16.92 -1.08
N GLU A 128 25.08 17.21 -2.35
CA GLU A 128 25.07 18.57 -2.91
C GLU A 128 23.67 19.07 -3.33
N MET A 129 22.67 18.18 -3.46
CA MET A 129 21.30 18.59 -3.79
C MET A 129 20.63 19.29 -2.62
N SER A 130 19.73 20.23 -2.94
CA SER A 130 18.83 20.84 -1.96
C SER A 130 17.96 19.79 -1.26
N GLU A 131 17.62 20.00 0.02
CA GLU A 131 16.68 19.14 0.78
C GLU A 131 15.35 18.92 0.02
N GLU A 132 14.91 19.93 -0.74
CA GLU A 132 13.69 19.88 -1.56
C GLU A 132 13.85 18.96 -2.79
N GLU A 133 15.03 18.94 -3.39
CA GLU A 133 15.37 18.09 -4.54
C GLU A 133 15.58 16.64 -4.11
N GLN A 134 16.22 16.42 -2.96
CA GLN A 134 16.35 15.11 -2.34
C GLN A 134 14.98 14.51 -2.01
N ALA A 135 14.07 15.29 -1.44
CA ALA A 135 12.71 14.86 -1.15
C ALA A 135 11.94 14.47 -2.43
N CYS A 136 12.06 15.26 -3.50
CA CYS A 136 11.42 14.98 -4.78
C CYS A 136 11.94 13.68 -5.44
N ALA A 137 13.26 13.44 -5.36
CA ALA A 137 13.87 12.21 -5.88
C ALA A 137 13.43 10.96 -5.10
N ILE A 138 13.32 11.07 -3.77
CA ILE A 138 12.79 10.00 -2.90
C ILE A 138 11.33 9.72 -3.22
N ASP A 139 10.51 10.77 -3.39
CA ASP A 139 9.10 10.64 -3.75
C ASP A 139 8.90 9.95 -5.11
N GLN A 140 9.77 10.23 -6.09
CA GLN A 140 9.77 9.54 -7.39
C GLN A 140 10.19 8.08 -7.27
N GLU A 141 11.19 7.77 -6.44
CA GLU A 141 11.65 6.41 -6.19
C GLU A 141 10.60 5.58 -5.44
N ILE A 142 9.86 6.20 -4.51
CA ILE A 142 8.73 5.58 -3.81
C ILE A 142 7.54 5.42 -4.75
N ALA A 143 7.20 6.43 -5.56
CA ALA A 143 6.13 6.32 -6.56
C ALA A 143 6.41 5.21 -7.58
N ALA A 144 7.68 4.96 -7.92
CA ALA A 144 8.08 3.83 -8.75
C ALA A 144 7.85 2.46 -8.08
N LYS A 145 7.62 2.40 -6.76
CA LYS A 145 7.37 1.16 -5.99
C LYS A 145 5.89 0.84 -5.84
N PHE A 146 4.98 1.77 -6.12
CA PHE A 146 3.54 1.62 -5.89
C PHE A 146 2.72 1.81 -7.17
N PHE A 147 1.88 0.82 -7.51
CA PHE A 147 1.02 0.88 -8.69
C PHE A 147 -0.45 0.69 -8.32
N ARG A 148 -1.29 1.62 -8.76
CA ARG A 148 -2.75 1.50 -8.66
C ARG A 148 -3.25 0.35 -9.52
N GLY A 149 -4.27 -0.33 -9.05
CA GLY A 149 -4.88 -1.41 -9.81
C GLY A 149 -6.19 -1.90 -9.23
N GLU A 150 -6.66 -3.01 -9.78
CA GLU A 150 -7.88 -3.69 -9.38
C GLU A 150 -7.53 -5.04 -8.78
N PHE A 151 -7.87 -5.24 -7.51
CA PHE A 151 -7.72 -6.51 -6.81
C PHE A 151 -8.99 -7.34 -6.91
N VAL A 152 -8.83 -8.64 -7.19
CA VAL A 152 -9.90 -9.64 -7.18
C VAL A 152 -9.42 -10.87 -6.43
N LEU A 153 -10.14 -11.27 -5.38
CA LEU A 153 -9.99 -12.56 -4.72
C LEU A 153 -10.72 -13.63 -5.54
N LEU A 154 -10.07 -14.77 -5.78
CA LEU A 154 -10.57 -15.85 -6.66
C LEU A 154 -11.05 -17.09 -5.87
#